data_AF-A0A072TV89-F1
#
_entry.id   AF-A0A072TV89-F1
#
_cell.length_a   1.000
_cell.length_b   1.000
_cell.length_c   1.000
_cell.angle_alpha   90.00
_cell.angle_beta   90.00
_cell.angle_gamma   90.00
#
_symmetry.space_group_name_H-M   'P 1'
#
loop_
_entity.id
_entity.type
_entity.pdbx_description
1 polymer ?
#
loop_
_entity_poly.entity_id
_entity_poly.type
_entity_poly.pdbx_seq_one_letter_code
_entity_poly.pdbx_strand_id
1 'polypeptide(L)' 'MTETLKFVCVMFLFLSMFLVTKVTDCTPQKKVTDVSHPCTTDKDCPKVQHGYKLRCRKGQCVHI' A
#
# COMPACT_ATOMS: atom_id res chain seq x y z
N MET A 1 33.28 0.81 -26.98
CA MET A 1 33.06 -0.34 -26.08
C MET A 1 32.81 0.08 -24.62
N THR A 2 33.49 1.10 -24.10
CA THR A 2 33.27 1.68 -22.76
C THR A 2 32.01 2.55 -22.65
N GLU A 3 31.62 3.25 -23.72
CA GLU A 3 30.43 4.11 -23.73
C GLU A 3 29.11 3.32 -23.72
N THR A 4 29.06 2.23 -24.49
CA THR A 4 27.93 1.28 -24.47
C THR A 4 27.79 0.60 -23.11
N LEU A 5 28.91 0.30 -22.43
CA LEU A 5 28.89 -0.27 -21.08
C LEU A 5 28.32 0.72 -20.06
N LYS A 6 28.69 2.01 -20.16
CA LYS A 6 28.13 3.08 -19.33
C LYS A 6 26.62 3.21 -19.52
N PHE A 7 26.17 3.19 -20.78
CA PHE A 7 24.76 3.33 -21.10
C PHE A 7 23.92 2.17 -20.54
N VAL A 8 24.39 0.92 -20.70
CA VAL A 8 23.75 -0.27 -20.13
C VAL A 8 23.68 -0.19 -18.61
N CYS A 9 24.74 0.28 -17.96
CA CYS A 9 24.80 0.43 -16.51
C CYS A 9 23.77 1.45 -15.98
N VAL A 10 23.65 2.60 -16.66
CA VAL A 10 22.65 3.63 -16.31
C VAL A 10 21.22 3.12 -16.52
N MET A 11 20.95 2.44 -17.64
CA MET A 11 19.65 1.81 -17.90
C MET A 11 19.29 0.78 -16.84
N PHE A 12 20.23 -0.07 -16.45
CA PHE A 12 20.03 -1.08 -15.42
C PHE A 12 19.70 -0.44 -14.06
N LEU A 13 20.43 0.59 -13.65
CA LEU A 13 20.16 1.33 -12.42
C LEU A 13 18.77 1.97 -12.45
N PHE A 14 18.38 2.54 -13.58
CA PHE A 14 17.07 3.18 -13.74
C PHE A 14 15.93 2.17 -13.61
N LEU A 15 16.05 1.01 -14.27
CA LEU A 15 15.09 -0.08 -14.17
C LEU A 15 15.03 -0.64 -12.75
N SER A 16 16.18 -0.80 -12.10
CA SER A 16 16.27 -1.30 -10.73
C SER A 16 15.58 -0.37 -9.73
N MET A 17 15.77 0.95 -9.86
CA MET A 17 15.04 1.94 -9.05
C MET A 17 13.54 1.89 -9.31
N PHE A 18 13.13 1.78 -10.58
CA PHE A 18 11.71 1.65 -10.94
C PHE A 18 11.08 0.39 -10.35
N LEU A 19 11.78 -0.74 -10.40
CA LEU A 19 11.37 -1.99 -9.78
C LEU A 19 11.25 -1.84 -8.26
N VAL A 20 12.23 -1.22 -7.60
CA VAL A 20 12.17 -0.95 -6.15
C VAL A 20 10.99 -0.05 -5.82
N THR A 21 10.75 1.04 -6.56
CA THR A 21 9.58 1.90 -6.33
C THR A 21 8.28 1.13 -6.52
N LYS A 22 8.14 0.33 -7.58
CA LYS A 22 6.96 -0.52 -7.79
C LYS A 22 6.78 -1.55 -6.69
N VAL A 23 7.84 -2.21 -6.23
CA VAL A 23 7.77 -3.19 -5.13
C VAL A 23 7.50 -2.50 -3.79
N THR A 24 7.92 -1.26 -3.60
CA THR A 24 7.66 -0.48 -2.38
C THR A 24 6.26 0.13 -2.40
N ASP A 25 5.75 0.62 -3.52
CA ASP A 25 4.33 0.99 -3.69
C ASP A 25 3.40 -0.22 -3.64
N CYS A 26 3.90 -1.39 -4.05
CA CYS A 26 3.22 -2.67 -3.87
C CYS A 26 3.54 -3.35 -2.53
N THR A 27 4.33 -2.74 -1.63
CA THR A 27 4.15 -3.08 -0.21
C THR A 27 2.73 -2.64 0.06
N PRO A 28 1.84 -3.59 0.37
CA PRO A 28 0.45 -3.24 0.49
C PRO A 28 0.41 -2.09 1.47
N GLN A 29 -0.44 -1.13 1.17
CA GLN A 29 -1.21 -0.43 2.18
C GLN A 29 -1.83 -1.51 3.11
N LYS A 30 -0.97 -2.10 3.92
CA LYS A 30 -1.11 -3.21 4.85
C LYS A 30 -1.39 -2.47 6.14
N LYS A 31 -2.60 -2.42 6.68
CA LYS A 31 -3.81 -3.18 6.46
C LYS A 31 -4.90 -2.22 6.91
N VAL A 32 -5.78 -1.73 6.04
CA VAL A 32 -7.03 -1.18 6.58
C VAL A 32 -8.28 -1.81 5.98
N THR A 33 -8.12 -2.60 4.92
CA THR A 33 -9.28 -3.13 4.20
C THR A 33 -9.53 -4.63 4.42
N ASP A 34 -8.54 -5.43 4.85
CA ASP A 34 -8.65 -6.88 4.65
C ASP A 34 -8.77 -7.78 5.89
N VAL A 35 -8.71 -7.25 7.11
CA VAL A 35 -9.04 -8.06 8.29
C VAL A 35 -10.11 -7.32 9.04
N SER A 36 -11.34 -7.77 8.85
CA SER A 36 -12.54 -7.45 9.62
C SER A 36 -12.18 -7.22 11.08
N HIS A 37 -11.87 -5.95 11.40
CA HIS A 37 -11.42 -5.60 12.74
C HIS A 37 -12.63 -5.81 13.64
N PRO A 38 -12.53 -6.68 14.67
CA PRO A 38 -13.63 -6.88 15.58
C PRO A 38 -13.93 -5.54 16.26
N CYS A 39 -15.19 -5.14 16.24
CA CYS A 39 -15.65 -3.89 16.82
C CYS A 39 -16.91 -4.12 17.64
N THR A 40 -17.11 -3.32 18.68
CA THR A 40 -18.37 -3.30 19.44
C THR A 40 -19.13 -2.01 19.16
N THR A 41 -18.41 -0.93 18.89
CA THR A 41 -18.93 0.40 18.61
C THR A 41 -18.23 1.00 17.37
N ASP A 42 -18.86 1.98 16.74
CA ASP A 42 -18.28 2.71 15.59
C ASP A 42 -16.94 3.40 15.93
N LYS A 43 -16.68 3.65 17.21
CA LYS A 43 -15.44 4.29 17.69
C LYS A 43 -14.25 3.35 17.71
N ASP A 44 -14.50 2.04 17.72
CA ASP A 44 -13.45 1.01 17.69
C ASP A 44 -12.84 0.85 16.29
N CYS A 45 -13.51 1.36 15.26
CA CYS A 45 -13.01 1.31 13.90
C CYS A 45 -11.90 2.35 13.67
N PRO A 46 -10.76 1.95 13.08
CA PRO A 46 -9.67 2.86 12.81
C PRO A 46 -10.12 3.97 11.87
N LYS A 47 -9.76 5.21 12.19
CA LYS A 47 -9.97 6.34 11.29
C LYS A 47 -9.04 6.20 10.10
N VAL A 48 -9.62 6.03 8.94
CA VAL A 48 -8.90 5.94 7.68
C VAL A 48 -8.62 7.31 7.11
N GLN A 49 -7.35 7.50 6.74
CA GLN A 49 -6.83 8.78 6.25
C GLN A 49 -7.39 9.18 4.88
N HIS A 50 -7.96 8.23 4.14
CA HIS A 50 -8.40 8.43 2.74
C HIS A 50 -9.92 8.69 2.58
N GLY A 51 -10.55 9.32 3.59
CA GLY A 51 -11.88 9.91 3.44
C GLY A 51 -13.08 8.97 3.50
N TYR A 52 -12.86 7.66 3.61
CA TYR A 52 -13.94 6.71 3.82
C TYR A 52 -14.38 6.62 5.29
N LYS A 53 -15.66 6.34 5.52
CA LYS A 53 -16.20 6.14 6.88
C LYS A 53 -16.36 4.64 7.12
N LEU A 54 -15.57 4.11 8.04
CA LEU A 54 -15.79 2.78 8.59
C LEU A 54 -16.85 2.86 9.69
N ARG A 55 -17.79 1.91 9.69
CA ARG A 55 -18.75 1.71 10.79
C ARG A 55 -18.75 0.26 11.23
N CYS A 56 -19.16 0.03 12.47
CA CYS A 56 -19.29 -1.30 13.02
C CYS A 56 -20.61 -1.95 12.60
N ARG A 57 -20.54 -3.05 11.85
CA ARG A 57 -21.69 -3.88 11.47
C ARG A 57 -21.41 -5.33 11.81
N LYS A 58 -22.32 -5.96 12.57
CA LYS A 58 -22.21 -7.37 12.99
C LYS A 58 -20.86 -7.71 13.63
N GLY A 59 -20.33 -6.78 14.43
CA GLY A 59 -19.07 -6.96 15.12
C GLY A 59 -17.83 -6.76 14.24
N GLN A 60 -17.96 -6.23 13.03
CA GLN A 60 -16.86 -5.98 12.11
C GLN A 60 -16.90 -4.57 11.54
N CYS A 61 -15.73 -3.94 11.38
CA CYS A 61 -15.61 -2.66 10.71
C CYS A 61 -15.80 -2.82 9.21
N VAL A 62 -16.84 -2.19 8.66
CA VAL A 62 -17.17 -2.20 7.23
C VAL A 62 -17.24 -0.79 6.69
N HIS A 63 -16.94 -0.64 5.40
CA HIS A 63 -17.05 0.62 4.69
C HIS A 63 -18.52 0.93 4.41
N ILE A 64 -18.91 2.20 4.56
CA ILE A 64 -20.22 2.74 4.18
C ILE A 64 -20.04 3.88 3.19
#